data_AF-A0A4U8Q550-F1
#
_entry.id   AF-A0A4U8Q550-F1
#
_cell.length_a   1.000
_cell.length_b   1.000
_cell.length_c   1.000
_cell.angle_alpha   90.00
_cell.angle_beta   90.00
_cell.angle_gamma   90.00
#
_symmetry.space_group_name_H-M   'P 1'
#
loop_
_entity.id
_entity.type
_entity.pdbx_description
1 polymer ?
#
loop_
_entity_poly.entity_id
_entity_poly.type
_entity_poly.pdbx_seq_one_letter_code
_entity_poly.pdbx_strand_id
1 'polypeptide(L)'
;MIRIRQAWKNKLLLAASAMCMLAGGFYTGLGIYTAWYPSELPLVRDNTARERENDRKEEQNSLLADAMQYINIESVIYFQNPDDKGTIRLANDSRNRFCIKGSILSDRDGSVLYESDGIDPGFYIDSVYLNTKLEPGVYPCTVLIQFYQTEDDRYIGETARKAVVIIER
;
A
#
# COMPACT_ATOMS: atom_id res chain seq x y z
N MET A 1 -11.12 -15.81 -80.06
CA MET A 1 -10.14 -15.80 -78.93
C MET A 1 -10.21 -14.55 -78.04
N ILE A 2 -10.75 -13.41 -78.49
CA ILE A 2 -10.74 -12.13 -77.74
C ILE A 2 -11.67 -12.15 -76.50
N ARG A 3 -12.89 -12.71 -76.61
CA ARG A 3 -13.88 -12.73 -75.50
C ARG A 3 -13.48 -13.59 -74.29
N ILE A 4 -12.75 -14.69 -74.50
CA ILE A 4 -12.34 -15.62 -73.43
C ILE A 4 -11.23 -14.99 -72.56
N ARG A 5 -10.27 -14.29 -73.19
CA ARG A 5 -9.23 -13.54 -72.46
C ARG A 5 -9.81 -12.39 -71.63
N GLN A 6 -10.89 -11.76 -72.09
CA GLN A 6 -11.55 -10.66 -71.38
C GLN A 6 -12.38 -11.15 -70.19
N ALA A 7 -13.06 -12.29 -70.32
CA ALA A 7 -13.77 -12.93 -69.21
C ALA A 7 -12.82 -13.38 -68.09
N TRP A 8 -11.64 -13.90 -68.43
CA TRP A 8 -10.61 -14.25 -67.46
C TRP A 8 -10.03 -13.03 -66.74
N LYS A 9 -9.75 -11.95 -67.47
CA LYS A 9 -9.29 -10.68 -66.87
C LYS A 9 -10.32 -10.10 -65.89
N ASN A 10 -11.61 -10.14 -66.21
CA ASN A 10 -12.67 -9.65 -65.32
C ASN A 10 -12.80 -10.51 -64.05
N LYS A 11 -12.66 -11.85 -64.16
CA LYS A 11 -12.63 -12.74 -63.00
C LYS A 11 -11.42 -12.49 -62.09
N LEU A 12 -10.26 -12.22 -62.68
CA LEU A 12 -9.03 -11.86 -61.96
C LEU A 12 -9.15 -10.51 -61.24
N LEU A 13 -9.77 -9.51 -61.89
CA LEU A 13 -10.07 -8.20 -61.30
C LEU A 13 -11.05 -8.30 -60.13
N LEU A 14 -12.11 -9.10 -60.27
CA LEU A 14 -13.07 -9.37 -59.19
C LEU A 14 -12.40 -10.06 -57.99
N ALA A 15 -11.53 -11.04 -58.24
CA ALA A 15 -10.79 -11.72 -57.18
C ALA A 15 -9.80 -10.78 -56.45
N ALA A 16 -9.08 -9.93 -57.18
CA ALA A 16 -8.17 -8.94 -56.59
C ALA A 16 -8.94 -7.88 -55.76
N SER A 17 -10.09 -7.41 -56.25
CA SER A 17 -10.97 -6.49 -55.53
C SER A 17 -11.47 -7.09 -54.20
N ALA A 18 -11.93 -8.34 -54.22
CA ALA A 18 -12.40 -9.03 -53.02
C ALA A 18 -11.27 -9.18 -51.98
N MET A 19 -10.05 -9.47 -52.43
CA MET A 19 -8.87 -9.57 -51.57
C MET A 19 -8.49 -8.21 -50.95
N CYS A 20 -8.58 -7.11 -51.71
CA CYS A 20 -8.36 -5.76 -51.18
C CYS A 20 -9.44 -5.32 -50.18
N MET A 21 -10.71 -5.70 -50.37
CA MET A 21 -11.77 -5.38 -49.41
C MET A 21 -11.60 -6.16 -48.09
N LEU A 22 -11.18 -7.42 -48.14
CA LEU A 22 -10.89 -8.22 -46.94
C LEU A 22 -9.64 -7.72 -46.20
N ALA A 23 -8.56 -7.40 -46.91
CA ALA A 23 -7.36 -6.83 -46.30
C ALA A 23 -7.63 -5.41 -45.74
N GLY A 24 -8.31 -4.55 -46.51
CA GLY A 24 -8.66 -3.20 -46.11
C GLY A 24 -9.57 -3.17 -44.88
N GLY A 25 -10.59 -4.03 -44.82
CA GLY A 25 -11.48 -4.14 -43.65
C GLY A 25 -10.76 -4.60 -42.39
N PHE A 26 -9.76 -5.48 -42.51
CA PHE A 26 -8.96 -5.94 -41.37
C PHE A 26 -8.05 -4.82 -40.81
N TYR A 27 -7.33 -4.09 -41.67
CA TYR A 27 -6.44 -3.02 -41.23
C TYR A 27 -7.17 -1.74 -40.79
N THR A 28 -8.22 -1.35 -41.52
CA THR A 28 -9.05 -0.20 -41.12
C THR A 28 -9.89 -0.51 -39.90
N GLY A 29 -10.48 -1.70 -39.80
CA GLY A 29 -11.23 -2.13 -38.64
C GLY A 29 -10.38 -2.15 -37.37
N LEU A 30 -9.20 -2.77 -37.40
CA LEU A 30 -8.31 -2.85 -36.23
C LEU A 30 -7.74 -1.46 -35.86
N GLY A 31 -7.29 -0.67 -36.83
CA GLY A 31 -6.70 0.64 -36.59
C GLY A 31 -7.72 1.70 -36.15
N ILE A 32 -8.94 1.67 -36.71
CA ILE A 32 -10.05 2.53 -36.28
C ILE A 32 -10.53 2.06 -34.90
N TYR A 33 -10.70 0.76 -34.67
CA TYR A 33 -11.12 0.24 -33.37
C TYR A 33 -10.14 0.65 -32.25
N THR A 34 -8.84 0.48 -32.44
CA THR A 34 -7.85 0.89 -31.43
C THR A 34 -7.74 2.41 -31.27
N ALA A 35 -8.04 3.20 -32.31
CA ALA A 35 -8.09 4.67 -32.22
C ALA A 35 -9.33 5.19 -31.47
N TRP A 36 -10.49 4.53 -31.62
CA TRP A 36 -11.73 4.92 -30.93
C TRP A 36 -11.87 4.31 -29.54
N TYR A 37 -11.21 3.18 -29.25
CA TYR A 37 -11.23 2.48 -27.96
C TYR A 37 -9.82 2.30 -27.36
N PRO A 38 -9.01 3.37 -27.20
CA PRO A 38 -7.64 3.26 -26.72
C PRO A 38 -7.54 2.74 -25.28
N SER A 39 -8.59 2.88 -24.46
CA SER A 39 -8.64 2.39 -23.07
C SER A 39 -8.72 0.87 -22.96
N GLU A 40 -9.13 0.16 -24.01
CA GLU A 40 -9.20 -1.30 -24.03
C GLU A 40 -7.85 -1.95 -24.37
N LEU A 41 -6.87 -1.15 -24.82
CA LEU A 41 -5.52 -1.64 -25.07
C LEU A 41 -4.91 -2.19 -23.77
N PRO A 42 -4.37 -3.42 -23.76
CA PRO A 42 -3.85 -4.03 -22.54
C PRO A 42 -2.85 -3.17 -21.78
N LEU A 43 -1.97 -2.46 -22.49
CA LEU A 43 -0.97 -1.55 -21.90
C LEU A 43 -1.63 -0.33 -21.22
N VAL A 44 -2.65 0.27 -21.84
CA VAL A 44 -3.37 1.42 -21.26
C VAL A 44 -4.20 0.96 -20.07
N ARG A 45 -4.89 -0.17 -20.18
CA ARG A 45 -5.63 -0.77 -19.08
C ARG A 45 -4.73 -1.05 -17.88
N ASP A 46 -3.56 -1.63 -18.10
CA ASP A 46 -2.58 -1.91 -17.04
C ASP A 46 -2.03 -0.62 -16.41
N ASN A 47 -1.64 0.37 -17.22
CA ASN A 47 -1.18 1.67 -16.73
C ASN A 47 -2.24 2.36 -15.89
N THR A 48 -3.50 2.44 -16.37
CA THR A 48 -4.58 3.04 -15.59
C THR A 48 -4.92 2.24 -14.33
N ALA A 49 -4.72 0.92 -14.32
CA ALA A 49 -4.91 0.11 -13.12
C ALA A 49 -3.81 0.42 -12.08
N ARG A 50 -2.55 0.51 -12.52
CA ARG A 50 -1.40 0.91 -11.69
C ARG A 50 -1.56 2.33 -11.14
N GLU A 51 -1.99 3.28 -11.97
CA GLU A 51 -2.27 4.66 -11.55
C GLU A 51 -3.33 4.69 -10.44
N ARG A 52 -4.48 4.04 -10.63
CA ARG A 52 -5.52 3.95 -9.59
C ARG A 52 -5.03 3.28 -8.30
N GLU A 53 -4.12 2.30 -8.40
CA GLU A 53 -3.53 1.67 -7.22
C GLU A 53 -2.60 2.63 -6.47
N ASN A 54 -1.77 3.38 -7.19
CA ASN A 54 -0.90 4.40 -6.63
C ASN A 54 -1.71 5.51 -5.95
N ASP A 55 -2.73 6.02 -6.62
CA ASP A 55 -3.61 7.06 -6.07
C ASP A 55 -4.23 6.59 -4.74
N ARG A 56 -4.75 5.35 -4.69
CA ARG A 56 -5.31 4.78 -3.46
C ARG A 56 -4.26 4.66 -2.35
N LYS A 57 -3.04 4.23 -2.68
CA LYS A 57 -1.95 4.13 -1.70
C LYS A 57 -1.53 5.50 -1.18
N GLU A 58 -1.49 6.50 -2.05
CA GLU A 58 -1.14 7.87 -1.68
C GLU A 58 -2.21 8.50 -0.80
N GLU A 59 -3.49 8.32 -1.12
CA GLU A 59 -4.62 8.70 -0.26
C GLU A 59 -4.54 8.02 1.12
N GLN A 60 -4.26 6.71 1.15
CA GLN A 60 -4.11 5.97 2.40
C GLN A 60 -2.90 6.46 3.21
N ASN A 61 -1.75 6.66 2.56
CA ASN A 61 -0.56 7.17 3.23
C ASN A 61 -0.78 8.58 3.79
N SER A 62 -1.46 9.44 3.05
CA SER A 62 -1.84 10.79 3.49
C SER A 62 -2.75 10.73 4.72
N LEU A 63 -3.78 9.87 4.69
CA LEU A 63 -4.68 9.63 5.82
C LEU A 63 -3.93 9.18 7.09
N LEU A 64 -3.02 8.22 6.95
CA LEU A 64 -2.22 7.72 8.08
C LEU A 64 -1.22 8.77 8.59
N ALA A 65 -0.62 9.55 7.69
CA ALA A 65 0.28 10.63 8.05
C ALA A 65 -0.43 11.73 8.86
N ASP A 66 -1.65 12.09 8.46
CA ASP A 66 -2.50 13.02 9.21
C ASP A 66 -2.89 12.46 10.57
N ALA A 67 -3.30 11.18 10.64
CA ALA A 67 -3.64 10.52 11.90
C ALA A 67 -2.43 10.48 12.87
N MET A 68 -1.23 10.26 12.34
CA MET A 68 0.00 10.20 13.13
C MET A 68 0.36 11.52 13.84
N GLN A 69 -0.18 12.66 13.37
CA GLN A 69 -0.01 13.96 14.05
C GLN A 69 -0.70 13.99 15.42
N TYR A 70 -1.69 13.13 15.63
CA TYR A 70 -2.45 13.00 16.87
C TYR A 70 -1.91 11.90 17.80
N ILE A 71 -0.75 11.32 17.46
CA ILE A 71 -0.13 10.26 18.26
C ILE A 71 1.17 10.78 18.85
N ASN A 72 1.30 10.65 20.15
CA ASN A 72 2.54 10.92 20.86
C ASN A 72 3.21 9.61 21.25
N ILE A 73 4.52 9.52 21.04
CA ILE A 73 5.34 8.40 21.48
C ILE A 73 6.77 8.88 21.69
N GLU A 74 7.41 8.41 22.77
CA GLU A 74 8.81 8.69 23.02
C GLU A 74 9.71 7.94 22.03
N SER A 75 10.71 8.64 21.50
CA SER A 75 11.76 8.04 20.68
C SER A 75 12.84 7.33 21.51
N VAL A 76 12.92 7.64 22.80
CA VAL A 76 13.83 6.99 23.75
C VAL A 76 13.01 6.40 24.89
N ILE A 77 12.97 5.08 24.94
CA ILE A 77 12.19 4.32 25.90
C ILE A 77 13.15 3.80 26.95
N TYR A 78 12.95 4.26 28.18
CA TYR A 78 13.90 4.03 29.26
C TYR A 78 13.35 3.06 30.29
N PHE A 79 14.15 2.05 30.64
CA PHE A 79 13.90 1.07 31.69
C PHE A 79 15.03 1.14 32.72
N GLN A 80 14.66 1.28 33.99
CA GLN A 80 15.63 1.33 35.08
C GLN A 80 16.33 -0.03 35.27
N ASN A 81 15.55 -1.10 35.29
CA ASN A 81 16.02 -2.49 35.33
C ASN A 81 15.22 -3.35 34.32
N PRO A 82 15.74 -4.51 33.88
CA PRO A 82 15.03 -5.44 32.98
C PRO A 82 13.66 -5.91 33.48
N ASP A 83 13.48 -5.93 34.80
CA ASP A 83 12.28 -6.41 35.49
C ASP A 83 11.31 -5.27 35.86
N ASP A 84 11.69 -4.03 35.61
CA ASP A 84 10.87 -2.85 35.91
C ASP A 84 10.09 -2.37 34.69
N LYS A 85 9.08 -1.53 34.94
CA LYS A 85 8.36 -0.88 33.85
C LYS A 85 9.23 0.21 33.22
N GLY A 86 9.26 0.23 31.89
CA GLY A 86 9.86 1.31 31.12
C GLY A 86 8.83 2.35 30.73
N THR A 87 9.28 3.60 30.59
CA THR A 87 8.41 4.73 30.21
C THR A 87 8.34 4.85 28.69
N ILE A 88 7.15 4.66 28.11
CA ILE A 88 6.92 4.74 26.64
C ILE A 88 6.11 5.97 26.22
N ARG A 89 5.23 6.48 27.11
CA ARG A 89 4.27 7.58 26.86
C ARG A 89 3.62 7.50 25.47
N LEU A 90 3.04 6.35 25.15
CA LEU A 90 2.26 6.17 23.93
C LEU A 90 0.85 6.72 24.17
N ALA A 91 0.52 7.85 23.54
CA ALA A 91 -0.78 8.49 23.71
C ALA A 91 -1.52 8.65 22.38
N ASN A 92 -2.81 8.35 22.40
CA ASN A 92 -3.73 8.62 21.31
C ASN A 92 -4.56 9.86 21.66
N ASP A 93 -4.29 11.01 21.03
CA ASP A 93 -5.02 12.25 21.31
C ASP A 93 -6.52 12.05 20.99
N SER A 94 -7.38 12.65 21.81
CA SER A 94 -8.85 12.61 21.63
C SER A 94 -9.35 13.08 20.26
N ARG A 95 -8.53 13.86 19.53
CA ARG A 95 -8.84 14.33 18.18
C ARG A 95 -8.56 13.29 17.09
N ASN A 96 -7.82 12.23 17.39
CA ASN A 96 -7.64 11.12 16.46
C ASN A 96 -8.98 10.40 16.25
N ARG A 97 -9.18 9.87 15.03
CA ARG A 97 -10.41 9.19 14.64
C ARG A 97 -10.28 7.66 14.67
N PHE A 98 -9.10 7.16 15.00
CA PHE A 98 -8.76 5.74 14.95
C PHE A 98 -8.36 5.25 16.34
N CYS A 99 -8.73 4.01 16.63
CA CYS A 99 -8.08 3.23 17.68
C CYS A 99 -6.68 2.83 17.17
N ILE A 100 -5.68 2.81 18.05
CA ILE A 100 -4.31 2.46 17.68
C ILE A 100 -3.80 1.26 18.48
N LYS A 101 -2.91 0.48 17.90
CA LYS A 101 -2.08 -0.50 18.63
C LYS A 101 -0.61 -0.20 18.39
N GLY A 102 0.18 -0.20 19.45
CA GLY A 102 1.63 0.04 19.39
C GLY A 102 2.41 -1.21 19.72
N SER A 103 3.37 -1.56 18.85
CA SER A 103 4.29 -2.68 19.07
C SER A 103 5.74 -2.22 18.96
N ILE A 104 6.59 -2.63 19.89
CA ILE A 104 8.03 -2.34 19.86
C ILE A 104 8.74 -3.55 19.27
N LEU A 105 9.40 -3.35 18.13
CA LEU A 105 10.14 -4.37 17.39
C LEU A 105 11.64 -4.12 17.52
N SER A 106 12.40 -5.18 17.81
CA SER A 106 13.86 -5.17 17.76
C SER A 106 14.34 -5.02 16.32
N ASP A 107 15.18 -4.01 16.04
CA ASP A 107 15.78 -3.86 14.70
C ASP A 107 16.81 -4.94 14.38
N ARG A 108 17.30 -5.69 15.39
CA ARG A 108 18.33 -6.72 15.23
C ARG A 108 17.78 -7.98 14.58
N ASP A 109 16.62 -8.44 15.05
CA ASP A 109 16.05 -9.75 14.72
C ASP A 109 14.55 -9.71 14.42
N GLY A 110 13.91 -8.53 14.51
CA GLY A 110 12.47 -8.37 14.27
C GLY A 110 11.59 -8.92 15.39
N SER A 111 12.18 -9.30 16.54
CA SER A 111 11.41 -9.80 17.68
C SER A 111 10.50 -8.72 18.28
N VAL A 112 9.29 -9.13 18.68
CA VAL A 112 8.33 -8.25 19.36
C VAL A 112 8.71 -8.14 20.84
N LEU A 113 9.21 -6.99 21.23
CA LEU A 113 9.61 -6.69 22.61
C LEU A 113 8.42 -6.28 23.47
N TYR A 114 7.38 -5.69 22.85
CA TYR A 114 6.14 -5.28 23.50
C TYR A 114 5.03 -5.14 22.44
N GLU A 115 3.80 -5.38 22.85
CA GLU A 115 2.59 -5.14 22.05
C GLU A 115 1.48 -4.64 22.98
N SER A 116 0.79 -3.58 22.58
CA SER A 116 -0.35 -3.04 23.31
C SER A 116 -1.67 -3.65 22.85
N ASP A 117 -2.67 -3.60 23.73
CA ASP A 117 -4.06 -3.67 23.32
C ASP A 117 -4.47 -2.40 22.54
N GLY A 118 -5.71 -2.35 22.08
CA GLY A 118 -6.27 -1.17 21.43
C GLY A 118 -6.29 0.05 22.37
N ILE A 119 -5.82 1.19 21.86
CA ILE A 119 -5.79 2.47 22.55
C ILE A 119 -6.75 3.40 21.80
N ASP A 120 -7.93 3.60 22.35
CA ASP A 120 -8.94 4.50 21.78
C ASP A 120 -8.53 5.97 21.88
N PRO A 121 -9.12 6.86 21.05
CA PRO A 121 -8.88 8.29 21.15
C PRO A 121 -9.12 8.83 22.57
N GLY A 122 -8.13 9.56 23.11
CA GLY A 122 -8.13 10.11 24.46
C GLY A 122 -7.47 9.22 25.52
N PHE A 123 -7.07 8.00 25.17
CA PHE A 123 -6.35 7.08 26.06
C PHE A 123 -4.85 7.05 25.78
N TYR A 124 -4.10 6.57 26.76
CA TYR A 124 -2.64 6.51 26.71
C TYR A 124 -2.08 5.39 27.59
N ILE A 125 -0.84 5.01 27.29
CA ILE A 125 -0.03 4.07 28.06
C ILE A 125 1.25 4.78 28.47
N ASP A 126 1.43 5.00 29.76
CA ASP A 126 2.64 5.63 30.30
C ASP A 126 3.83 4.67 30.33
N SER A 127 3.59 3.45 30.82
CA SER A 127 4.67 2.52 31.17
C SER A 127 4.28 1.06 30.98
N VAL A 128 5.25 0.23 30.59
CA VAL A 128 5.04 -1.17 30.19
C VAL A 128 6.19 -2.07 30.64
N TYR A 129 5.91 -3.37 30.73
CA TYR A 129 6.96 -4.39 30.80
C TYR A 129 7.30 -4.88 29.39
N LEU A 130 8.55 -5.29 29.18
CA LEU A 130 8.92 -6.01 27.97
C LEU A 130 8.49 -7.48 28.07
N ASN A 131 8.08 -8.05 26.94
CA ASN A 131 7.74 -9.47 26.82
C ASN A 131 8.97 -10.37 26.96
N THR A 132 10.15 -9.83 26.61
CA THR A 132 11.44 -10.53 26.71
C THR A 132 12.37 -9.72 27.61
N LYS A 133 13.04 -10.39 28.55
CA LYS A 133 14.08 -9.76 29.37
C LYS A 133 15.30 -9.46 28.50
N LEU A 134 15.72 -8.21 28.53
CA LEU A 134 16.94 -7.74 27.87
C LEU A 134 18.00 -7.47 28.93
N GLU A 135 19.25 -7.77 28.61
CA GLU A 135 20.38 -7.36 29.46
C GLU A 135 20.51 -5.82 29.45
N PRO A 136 21.22 -5.23 30.42
CA PRO A 136 21.57 -3.82 30.38
C PRO A 136 22.26 -3.43 29.07
N GLY A 137 21.78 -2.37 28.40
CA GLY A 137 22.25 -1.99 27.08
C GLY A 137 21.34 -1.01 26.32
N VAL A 138 21.74 -0.74 25.08
CA VAL A 138 21.04 0.16 24.15
C VAL A 138 20.61 -0.63 22.92
N TYR A 139 19.31 -0.59 22.62
CA TYR A 139 18.67 -1.42 21.61
C TYR A 139 17.95 -0.53 20.60
N PRO A 140 18.42 -0.43 19.35
CA PRO A 140 17.66 0.18 18.26
C PRO A 140 16.38 -0.62 18.01
N CYS A 141 15.26 0.10 17.91
CA CYS A 141 13.95 -0.49 17.74
C CYS A 141 13.10 0.30 16.74
N THR A 142 12.05 -0.35 16.27
CA THR A 142 11.00 0.26 15.48
C THR A 142 9.68 0.10 16.22
N VAL A 143 9.01 1.20 16.50
CA VAL A 143 7.63 1.19 17.00
C VAL A 143 6.70 1.13 15.80
N LEU A 144 6.00 0.01 15.65
CA LEU A 144 4.92 -0.16 14.70
C LEU A 144 3.62 0.35 15.32
N ILE A 145 2.93 1.25 14.62
CA ILE A 145 1.64 1.77 15.03
C ILE A 145 0.61 1.37 13.99
N GLN A 146 -0.34 0.55 14.42
CA GLN A 146 -1.43 0.07 13.60
C GLN A 146 -2.71 0.85 13.91
N PHE A 147 -3.47 1.19 12.88
CA PHE A 147 -4.68 1.98 12.98
C PHE A 147 -5.89 1.10 12.69
N TYR A 148 -6.90 1.23 13.52
CA TYR A 148 -8.15 0.48 13.46
C TYR A 148 -9.34 1.44 13.53
N GLN A 149 -10.41 1.08 12.85
CA GLN A 149 -11.68 1.75 12.99
C GLN A 149 -12.24 1.46 14.39
N THR A 150 -12.67 2.50 15.12
CA THR A 150 -13.16 2.37 16.50
C THR A 150 -14.48 1.60 16.64
N GLU A 151 -15.27 1.50 15.58
CA GLU A 151 -16.60 0.89 15.63
C GLU A 151 -16.58 -0.64 15.49
N ASP A 152 -15.70 -1.18 14.65
CA ASP A 152 -15.69 -2.58 14.23
C ASP A 152 -14.29 -3.22 14.23
N ASP A 153 -13.30 -2.56 14.82
CA ASP A 153 -11.89 -2.99 14.85
C ASP A 153 -11.32 -3.33 13.47
N ARG A 154 -11.85 -2.72 12.41
CA ARG A 154 -11.34 -2.94 11.05
C ARG A 154 -9.98 -2.29 10.89
N TYR A 155 -9.00 -3.09 10.46
CA TYR A 155 -7.67 -2.60 10.13
C TYR A 155 -7.69 -1.57 8.99
N ILE A 156 -7.05 -0.43 9.20
CA ILE A 156 -6.96 0.69 8.24
C ILE A 156 -5.58 0.76 7.59
N GLY A 157 -4.54 0.49 8.37
CA GLY A 157 -3.16 0.58 7.93
C GLY A 157 -2.20 0.70 9.10
N GLU A 158 -0.93 0.88 8.80
CA GLU A 158 0.13 0.99 9.80
C GLU A 158 1.20 1.98 9.40
N THR A 159 1.91 2.49 10.39
CA THR A 159 3.10 3.33 10.22
C THR A 159 4.16 2.90 11.22
N ALA A 160 5.38 3.35 11.01
CA ALA A 160 6.52 2.98 11.84
C ALA A 160 7.32 4.22 12.25
N ARG A 161 7.82 4.23 13.49
CA ARG A 161 8.77 5.21 14.00
C ARG A 161 9.99 4.55 14.59
N LYS A 162 11.16 5.13 14.35
CA LYS A 162 12.39 4.69 15.01
C LYS A 162 12.37 5.10 16.49
N ALA A 163 12.81 4.18 17.32
CA ALA A 163 12.99 4.38 18.75
C ALA A 163 14.25 3.67 19.23
N VAL A 164 14.65 3.97 20.46
CA VAL A 164 15.75 3.30 21.14
C VAL A 164 15.26 2.88 22.51
N VAL A 165 15.39 1.60 22.81
CA VAL A 165 15.16 1.07 24.17
C VAL A 165 16.49 1.08 24.92
N ILE A 166 16.51 1.67 26.12
CA ILE A 166 17.67 1.72 26.99
C ILE A 166 17.34 1.00 28.29
N ILE A 167 18.16 0.00 28.64
CA ILE A 167 18.10 -0.73 29.90
C ILE A 167 19.34 -0.35 30.71
N GLU A 168 19.17 0.24 31.91
CA GLU A 168 20.29 0.80 32.67
C GLU A 168 21.12 -0.21 33.48
N ARG A 169 20.50 -0.96 34.42
CA ARG A 169 21.22 -1.87 35.33
C ARG A 169 20.46 -3.13 35.71
#